data_AF-A0A2M6X8L0-F1
#
_entry.id   AF-A0A2M6X8L0-F1
#
_cell.length_a   1.000
_cell.length_b   1.000
_cell.length_c   1.000
_cell.angle_alpha   90.00
_cell.angle_beta   90.00
_cell.angle_gamma   90.00
#
_symmetry.space_group_name_H-M   'P 1'
#
loop_
_entity.id
_entity.type
_entity.pdbx_description
1 polymer ?
#
loop_
_entity_poly.entity_id
_entity_poly.type
_entity_poly.pdbx_seq_one_letter_code
_entity_poly.pdbx_strand_id
1 'polypeptide(L)' 'MKYQGKCSRCSSKGNLNVDHIKPVHIGGSSNIENLRLLCFHCNQARHINSKTFLESPHRTKKRSSHVATS' A
#
# COMPACT_ATOMS: atom_id res chain seq x y z
N MET A 1 19.15 -11.31 -6.80
CA MET A 1 18.13 -10.58 -6.00
C MET A 1 17.67 -9.33 -6.76
N LYS A 2 16.41 -9.28 -7.22
CA LYS A 2 15.86 -8.28 -8.16
C LYS A 2 16.04 -6.81 -7.75
N TYR A 3 16.01 -6.52 -6.44
CA TYR A 3 16.08 -5.15 -5.92
C TYR A 3 17.34 -4.83 -5.12
N GLN A 4 18.34 -5.72 -5.11
CA GLN A 4 19.63 -5.50 -4.41
C GLN A 4 19.49 -5.04 -2.94
N GLY A 5 18.46 -5.51 -2.23
CA GLY A 5 18.18 -5.07 -0.86
C GLY A 5 17.82 -3.60 -0.75
N LYS A 6 17.15 -3.03 -1.76
CA LYS A 6 16.73 -1.62 -1.82
C LYS A 6 15.26 -1.51 -2.16
N CYS A 7 14.65 -0.42 -1.73
CA CYS A 7 13.30 -0.02 -2.10
C CYS A 7 13.23 0.20 -3.62
N SER A 8 12.28 -0.44 -4.29
CA SER A 8 12.08 -0.33 -5.73
C SER A 8 11.59 1.05 -6.18
N ARG A 9 11.17 1.91 -5.24
CA ARG A 9 10.63 3.26 -5.52
C ARG A 9 11.63 4.37 -5.24
N CYS A 10 12.39 4.29 -4.15
CA CYS A 10 13.30 5.37 -3.72
C CYS A 10 14.73 4.91 -3.41
N SER A 11 15.06 3.64 -3.67
CA SER A 11 16.40 3.06 -3.44
C SER A 11 16.88 2.99 -1.98
N SER A 12 16.08 3.42 -1.00
CA SER A 12 16.41 3.26 0.43
C SER A 12 16.65 1.79 0.80
N LYS A 13 17.62 1.54 1.68
CA LYS A 13 17.90 0.22 2.25
C LYS A 13 17.23 -0.01 3.62
N GLY A 14 16.59 1.02 4.18
CA GLY A 14 16.01 0.98 5.53
C GLY A 14 14.57 0.48 5.56
N ASN A 15 14.23 -0.29 6.60
CA ASN A 15 12.87 -0.74 6.93
C ASN A 15 12.10 -1.25 5.71
N LEU A 16 12.69 -2.23 5.02
CA LEU A 16 12.12 -2.81 3.81
C LEU A 16 10.97 -3.76 4.13
N ASN A 17 9.95 -3.73 3.28
CA ASN A 17 8.74 -4.53 3.33
C ASN A 17 8.54 -5.19 1.96
N VAL A 18 8.04 -6.42 1.97
CA VAL A 18 7.57 -7.10 0.76
C VAL A 18 6.16 -6.63 0.45
N ASP A 19 5.95 -6.16 -0.77
CA ASP A 19 4.68 -5.62 -1.25
C ASP A 19 4.21 -6.33 -2.51
N HIS A 20 2.91 -6.59 -2.59
CA HIS A 20 2.25 -7.06 -3.81
C HIS A 20 1.99 -5.89 -4.77
N ILE A 21 2.52 -5.96 -5.99
CA ILE A 21 2.30 -4.96 -7.04
C ILE A 21 0.80 -4.89 -7.39
N LYS A 22 0.19 -6.04 -7.65
CA LYS A 22 -1.26 -6.25 -7.68
C LYS A 22 -1.71 -6.77 -6.32
N PRO A 23 -2.57 -6.06 -5.57
CA PRO A 23 -3.07 -6.52 -4.28
C PRO A 23 -3.78 -7.88 -4.35
N VAL A 24 -3.59 -8.70 -3.31
CA VAL A 24 -4.20 -10.04 -3.22
C VAL A 24 -5.73 -9.99 -3.33
N HIS A 25 -6.38 -9.01 -2.69
CA HIS A 25 -7.85 -8.91 -2.66
C HIS A 25 -8.50 -8.62 -4.02
N ILE A 26 -7.73 -8.17 -5.03
CA ILE A 26 -8.19 -8.04 -6.43
C ILE A 26 -7.58 -9.11 -7.35
N GLY A 27 -7.12 -10.24 -6.78
CA GLY A 27 -6.56 -11.36 -7.52
C GLY A 27 -5.08 -11.20 -7.89
N GLY A 28 -4.29 -10.59 -7.02
CA GLY A 28 -2.82 -10.62 -7.10
C GLY A 28 -2.23 -11.92 -6.56
N SER A 29 -1.22 -12.47 -7.24
CA SER A 29 -0.53 -13.71 -6.82
C SER A 29 0.68 -13.41 -5.92
N SER A 30 1.19 -14.40 -5.19
CA SER A 30 2.42 -14.27 -4.39
C SER A 30 3.68 -14.70 -5.16
N ASN A 31 3.63 -14.71 -6.49
CA ASN A 31 4.78 -15.03 -7.34
C ASN A 31 5.80 -13.88 -7.30
N ILE A 32 7.08 -14.19 -7.46
CA ILE A 32 8.17 -13.19 -7.37
C ILE A 32 7.98 -12.00 -8.33
N GLU A 33 7.31 -12.21 -9.47
CA GLU A 33 6.99 -11.15 -10.43
C GLU A 33 5.96 -10.15 -9.92
N ASN A 34 5.07 -10.56 -9.01
CA ASN A 34 4.10 -9.68 -8.37
C ASN A 34 4.61 -9.12 -7.03
N LEU A 35 5.82 -9.47 -6.59
CA LEU A 35 6.40 -8.97 -5.35
C LEU A 35 7.45 -7.91 -5.62
N ARG A 36 7.47 -6.86 -4.78
CA ARG A 36 8.53 -5.85 -4.77
C ARG A 36 8.96 -5.49 -3.36
N LEU A 37 10.16 -4.95 -3.22
CA LEU A 37 10.63 -4.37 -1.96
C LEU A 37 10.31 -2.88 -1.91
N LEU A 38 9.67 -2.42 -0.83
CA LEU A 38 9.50 -1.00 -0.55
C LEU A 38 9.97 -0.66 0.86
N CYS A 39 10.54 0.53 1.07
CA CYS A 39 10.74 1.02 2.43
C CYS A 39 9.40 1.35 3.09
N PHE A 40 9.39 1.40 4.42
CA PHE A 40 8.21 1.75 5.24
C PHE A 40 7.44 2.97 4.72
N HIS A 41 8.12 4.07 4.41
CA HIS A 41 7.50 5.30 3.91
C HIS A 41 6.82 5.11 2.55
N CYS A 42 7.50 4.43 1.61
CA CYS A 42 6.93 4.15 0.29
C CYS A 42 5.76 3.17 0.37
N ASN A 43 5.84 2.19 1.27
CA ASN A 43 4.78 1.23 1.53
C ASN A 43 3.51 1.93 2.04
N GLN A 44 3.64 2.80 3.05
CA GLN A 44 2.53 3.59 3.56
C GLN A 44 1.91 4.52 2.50
N ALA A 45 2.74 5.27 1.76
CA ALA A 45 2.25 6.20 0.74
C ALA A 45 1.47 5.49 -0.39
N ARG A 46 1.79 4.23 -0.69
CA ARG A 46 1.03 3.42 -1.65
C ARG A 46 -0.41 3.18 -1.18
N HIS A 47 -0.61 2.86 0.10
CA HIS A 47 -1.95 2.59 0.64
C HIS A 47 -2.86 3.83 0.62
N ILE A 48 -2.29 5.02 0.67
CA ILE A 48 -3.05 6.27 0.54
C ILE A 48 -3.49 6.50 -0.91
N ASN A 49 -2.63 6.19 -1.88
CA ASN A 49 -2.83 6.48 -3.30
C ASN A 49 -3.45 5.33 -4.10
N SER A 50 -3.71 4.17 -3.48
CA SER A 50 -4.33 3.05 -4.19
C SER A 50 -5.80 3.35 -4.45
N LYS A 51 -6.13 3.67 -5.70
CA LYS A 51 -7.50 3.89 -6.22
C LYS A 51 -8.49 2.76 -5.89
N THR A 52 -7.98 1.59 -5.50
CA THR A 52 -8.76 0.47 -4.94
C THR A 52 -9.61 0.86 -3.73
N PHE A 53 -9.27 1.92 -2.99
CA PHE A 53 -10.13 2.41 -1.89
C PHE A 53 -11.28 3.32 -2.34
N LEU A 54 -11.24 3.85 -3.56
CA LEU A 54 -12.32 4.69 -4.10
C LEU A 54 -13.40 3.84 -4.79
N GLU A 55 -13.05 2.66 -5.30
CA GLU A 55 -13.98 1.77 -6.01
C GLU A 55 -14.51 0.59 -5.19
N SER A 56 -14.19 0.51 -3.90
CA SER A 56 -14.70 -0.56 -3.04
C SER A 56 -16.06 -0.16 -2.44
N PRO A 57 -17.19 -0.83 -2.78
CA PRO A 57 -18.53 -0.46 -2.31
C PRO A 57 -18.74 -0.69 -0.80
N HIS A 58 -17.77 -1.26 -0.09
CA HIS A 58 -17.85 -1.61 1.33
C HIS A 58 -16.98 -0.76 2.26
N ARG A 59 -16.82 0.55 1.99
CA ARG A 59 -16.31 1.49 3.01
C ARG A 59 -17.38 2.45 3.50
N THR A 60 -18.40 1.92 4.18
CA THR A 60 -19.19 2.71 5.13
C THR A 60 -18.34 3.02 6.36
N LYS A 61 -17.50 4.04 6.29
CA LYS A 61 -17.13 4.80 7.48
C LYS A 61 -17.35 6.28 7.18
N LYS A 62 -18.60 6.72 7.36
CA LYS A 62 -18.86 8.10 7.76
C LYS A 62 -17.94 8.37 8.95
N ARG A 63 -16.91 9.17 8.74
CA ARG A 63 -16.18 9.78 9.84
C ARG A 63 -17.18 10.74 10.48
N SER A 64 -17.83 10.31 11.57
CA SER A 64 -18.74 11.18 12.33
C SER A 64 -17.91 12.35 12.84
N SER A 65 -18.01 13.48 12.16
CA SER A 65 -17.66 14.77 12.73
C SER A 65 -18.79 15.12 13.69
N HIS A 66 -18.65 14.74 14.96
CA HIS A 66 -19.36 15.43 16.02
C HIS A 66 -18.85 16.87 16.01
N VAL A 67 -19.60 17.76 15.37
CA VAL A 67 -19.53 19.20 15.61
C VAL A 67 -20.01 19.40 17.04
N ALA A 68 -19.10 19.78 17.93
CA ALA A 68 -19.47 20.30 19.24
C ALA A 68 -20.06 21.70 19.02
N THR A 69 -21.38 21.80 19.12
CA THR A 69 -22.08 23.07 19.26
C THR A 69 -21.90 23.59 20.69
N SER A 70 -21.49 24.85 20.82
CA SER A 70 -21.77 25.70 21.98
C SER A 70 -22.05 27.11 21.47
#